data_AF-A0A0N7J834-F1
#
_entry.id   AF-A0A0N7J834-F1
#
_cell.length_a   1.000
_cell.length_b   1.000
_cell.length_c   1.000
_cell.angle_alpha   90.00
_cell.angle_beta   90.00
_cell.angle_gamma   90.00
#
_symmetry.space_group_name_H-M   'P 1'
#
loop_
_entity.id
_entity.type
_entity.pdbx_description
1 polymer ?
#
loop_
_entity_poly.entity_id
_entity_poly.type
_entity_poly.pdbx_seq_one_letter_code
_entity_poly.pdbx_strand_id
1 'polypeptide(L)' 'MSDIKFDIYESPANDGEKKKYHVRNTNKQTIHSKDLIHEATLYTSVSRSDWAAVVEGLIDILSEN' A
#
# COMPACT_ATOMS: atom_id res chain seq x y z
N MET A 1 -11.58 5.54 -13.10
CA MET A 1 -11.29 5.10 -11.72
C MET A 1 -11.01 3.61 -11.78
N SER A 2 -9.91 3.16 -11.19
CA SER A 2 -9.61 1.72 -11.10
C SER A 2 -10.44 1.10 -9.98
N ASP A 3 -11.19 0.04 -10.28
CA ASP A 3 -11.94 -0.70 -9.27
C ASP A 3 -10.97 -1.48 -8.36
N ILE A 4 -10.85 -1.05 -7.10
CA ILE A 4 -10.01 -1.71 -6.10
C ILE A 4 -10.79 -2.89 -5.52
N LYS A 5 -10.19 -4.09 -5.56
CA LYS A 5 -10.81 -5.33 -5.08
C LYS A 5 -10.20 -5.79 -3.77
N PHE A 6 -11.05 -6.20 -2.84
CA PHE A 6 -10.68 -6.78 -1.56
C PHE A 6 -11.43 -8.09 -1.33
N ASP A 7 -10.73 -9.07 -0.78
CA ASP A 7 -11.33 -10.28 -0.24
C ASP A 7 -11.42 -10.16 1.28
N ILE A 8 -12.51 -10.67 1.86
CA ILE A 8 -12.72 -10.73 3.31
C ILE A 8 -12.88 -12.20 3.68
N TYR A 9 -12.06 -12.69 4.62
CA TYR A 9 -12.14 -14.06 5.10
C TYR A 9 -12.10 -14.12 6.63
N GLU A 10 -12.75 -15.13 7.19
CA GLU A 10 -12.74 -15.38 8.63
C GLU A 10 -11.43 -16.07 9.01
N SER A 11 -10.79 -15.57 10.07
CA SER A 11 -9.65 -16.25 10.67
C SER A 11 -10.15 -17.51 11.38
N PRO A 12 -9.41 -18.63 11.31
CA PRO A 12 -9.71 -19.77 12.15
C PRO A 12 -9.70 -19.31 13.61
N ALA A 13 -10.84 -19.50 14.29
CA ALA A 13 -11.03 -19.13 15.68
C ALA A 13 -11.22 -20.42 16.49
N ASN A 14 -10.61 -20.47 17.67
CA ASN A 14 -10.90 -21.54 18.62
C ASN A 14 -12.26 -21.30 19.30
N ASP A 15 -12.86 -22.36 19.85
CA ASP A 15 -14.20 -22.29 20.43
C ASP A 15 -14.22 -21.29 21.62
N GLY A 16 -15.04 -20.24 21.50
CA GLY A 16 -15.11 -19.12 22.45
C GLY A 16 -14.34 -17.85 22.07
N GLU A 17 -13.50 -17.88 21.02
CA GLU A 17 -12.85 -16.66 20.50
C GLU A 17 -13.81 -15.83 19.63
N LYS A 18 -13.71 -14.51 19.75
CA LYS A 18 -14.40 -13.60 18.83
C LYS A 18 -13.90 -13.84 17.42
N LYS A 19 -14.83 -14.05 16.48
CA LYS A 19 -14.54 -14.10 15.06
C LYS A 19 -13.76 -12.87 14.62
N LYS A 20 -12.58 -13.11 14.05
CA LYS A 20 -11.73 -12.08 13.45
C LYS A 20 -11.83 -12.20 11.93
N TYR A 21 -12.15 -11.10 11.26
CA TYR A 21 -12.13 -11.06 9.80
C TYR A 21 -10.83 -10.41 9.35
N HIS A 22 -10.19 -11.00 8.35
CA HIS A 22 -9.05 -10.42 7.66
C HIS A 22 -9.48 -9.91 6.29
N VAL A 23 -9.04 -8.70 5.98
CA VAL A 23 -9.23 -8.08 4.67
C VAL A 23 -7.91 -8.17 3.91
N ARG A 24 -7.95 -8.73 2.70
CA ARG A 24 -6.79 -8.81 1.81
C ARG A 24 -7.08 -8.02 0.55
N ASN A 25 -6.19 -7.09 0.21
CA ASN A 25 -6.20 -6.47 -1.12
C ASN A 25 -5.85 -7.54 -2.16
N THR A 26 -6.77 -7.79 -3.09
CA THR A 26 -6.59 -8.75 -4.20
C THR A 26 -6.37 -8.07 -5.53
N ASN A 27 -6.25 -6.75 -5.52
CA ASN A 27 -5.85 -6.01 -6.69
C ASN A 27 -4.41 -6.42 -7.05
N LYS A 28 -4.29 -7.16 -8.15
CA LYS A 28 -3.00 -7.52 -8.76
C LYS A 28 -2.40 -6.37 -9.57
N GLN A 29 -2.87 -5.14 -9.39
CA GLN A 29 -2.21 -3.99 -9.98
C GLN A 29 -0.80 -3.90 -9.41
N THR A 30 0.15 -4.31 -10.25
CA THR A 30 1.56 -4.02 -10.04
C THR A 30 1.69 -2.54 -10.31
N ILE A 31 1.62 -1.74 -9.25
CA ILE A 31 1.85 -0.31 -9.35
C ILE A 31 3.35 -0.15 -9.62
N HIS A 32 3.71 0.15 -10.87
CA HIS A 32 5.08 0.48 -11.19
C HIS A 32 5.42 1.78 -10.45
N SER A 33 6.61 1.86 -9.82
CA SER A 33 7.02 3.01 -8.99
C SER A 33 6.89 4.36 -9.73
N LYS A 34 6.98 4.34 -11.07
CA LYS A 34 6.76 5.51 -11.93
C LYS A 34 5.32 6.02 -11.89
N ASP A 35 4.33 5.11 -11.85
CA ASP A 35 2.92 5.43 -11.80
C ASP A 35 2.52 5.88 -10.39
N LEU A 36 3.11 5.28 -9.35
CA LEU A 36 2.91 5.72 -7.96
C LEU A 36 3.34 7.18 -7.75
N ILE A 37 4.51 7.57 -8.28
CA ILE A 37 5.00 8.95 -8.17
C ILE A 37 4.11 9.90 -8.99
N HIS A 38 3.65 9.48 -10.16
CA HIS A 38 2.76 10.30 -11.00
C HIS A 38 1.42 10.58 -10.30
N GLU A 39 0.82 9.55 -9.70
CA GLU A 39 -0.47 9.65 -9.02
C GLU A 39 -0.35 10.41 -7.70
N ALA A 40 0.73 10.18 -6.93
CA ALA A 40 0.99 10.90 -5.70
C ALA A 40 1.30 12.39 -5.93
N THR A 41 2.07 12.75 -6.96
CA THR A 41 2.28 14.15 -7.37
C THR A 41 0.96 14.80 -7.79
N LEU A 42 0.06 14.06 -8.47
CA LEU A 42 -1.27 14.57 -8.85
C LEU A 42 -2.14 14.90 -7.62
N TYR A 43 -2.03 14.11 -6.54
CA TYR A 43 -2.86 14.27 -5.35
C TYR A 43 -2.29 15.28 -4.34
N THR A 44 -0.97 15.49 -4.31
CA THR A 44 -0.32 16.33 -3.29
C THR A 44 0.20 17.68 -3.82
N SER A 45 0.17 17.93 -5.13
CA SER A 45 0.86 19.07 -5.77
C SER A 45 2.36 19.15 -5.46
N VAL A 46 2.97 18.05 -5.00
CA VAL A 46 4.40 17.98 -4.64
C VAL A 46 5.20 17.58 -5.87
N SER A 47 6.25 18.35 -6.17
CA SER A 47 7.12 18.11 -7.31
C SER A 47 7.72 16.71 -7.28
N ARG A 48 7.93 16.12 -8.46
CA ARG A 48 8.53 14.80 -8.62
C ARG A 48 9.89 14.68 -7.91
N SER A 49 10.64 15.77 -7.87
CA SER A 49 11.94 15.86 -7.22
C SER A 49 11.85 15.72 -5.71
N ASP A 50 10.84 16.32 -5.09
CA ASP A 50 10.63 16.26 -3.65
C ASP A 50 10.15 14.87 -3.22
N TRP A 51 9.34 14.22 -4.05
CA TRP A 51 8.92 12.83 -3.86
C TRP A 51 10.09 11.84 -3.94
N ALA A 52 11.00 12.03 -4.89
CA ALA A 52 12.18 11.19 -5.02
C ALA A 52 13.06 11.25 -3.76
N ALA A 53 13.28 12.44 -3.19
CA ALA A 53 14.06 12.60 -1.97
C ALA A 53 13.42 11.89 -0.76
N VAL A 54 12.09 11.91 -0.65
CA VAL A 54 11.35 11.19 0.41
C VAL A 54 11.48 9.68 0.24
N VAL A 55 11.43 9.16 -0.99
CA VAL A 55 11.54 7.72 -1.26
C VAL A 55 12.95 7.21 -0.97
N GLU A 56 13.98 7.91 -1.41
CA GLU A 56 15.38 7.52 -1.13
C GLU A 56 15.66 7.54 0.38
N GLY A 57 15.21 8.59 1.09
CA GLY A 57 15.35 8.65 2.54
C GLY A 57 14.59 7.52 3.27
N LEU A 58 13.45 7.08 2.74
CA LEU A 58 12.70 5.95 3.31
C LEU A 58 13.41 4.61 3.08
N ILE A 59 14.04 4.42 1.92
CA ILE A 59 14.80 3.20 1.59
C ILE A 59 16.03 3.08 2.48
N ASP A 60 16.76 4.18 2.70
CA ASP A 60 17.94 4.19 3.58
C ASP A 60 17.56 3.80 5.02
N ILE A 61 16.49 4.38 5.58
CA ILE A 61 16.00 4.06 6.93
C ILE A 61 15.60 2.58 7.06
N LEU A 62 15.03 1.99 6.01
CA LEU A 62 14.59 0.60 6.01
C LEU A 62 15.73 -0.39 5.73
N SER A 63 16.83 0.07 5.12
CA SER A 63 18.01 -0.75 4.83
C SER A 63 19.03 -0.79 5.97
N GLU A 64 18.93 0.13 6.94
CA GLU A 64 19.88 0.26 8.06
C GLU A 64 19.46 -0.57 9.30
N ASN A 65 18.60 -1.59 9.13
CA ASN A 65 18.05 -2.41 10.22
C ASN A 65 18.23 -3.92 9.98
#